data_AF-A0A1S8CRI2-F1
#
_entry.id   AF-A0A1S8CRI2-F1
#
_cell.length_a   1.000
_cell.length_b   1.000
_cell.length_c   1.000
_cell.angle_alpha   90.00
_cell.angle_beta   90.00
_cell.angle_gamma   90.00
#
_symmetry.space_group_name_H-M   'P 1'
#
loop_
_entity.id
_entity.type
_entity.pdbx_description
1 polymer ?
#
loop_
_entity_poly.entity_id
_entity_poly.type
_entity_poly.pdbx_seq_one_letter_code
_entity_poly.pdbx_strand_id
1 'polypeptide(L)'
;MVLAINKLALGGDEEKLKVQAAVIDRAKKDGQKIIDQYKQHPRTFGGRYICSDMFKEMFPEFSQSPATRNKFNNAVHNTAATLAAEHFKQTMRQTGAEGQDTVIFLTGSPGAGKTSSVVSNMQLPANVKAVYEGQLVNATDKSTLDKFQQVINSGAKIEVIAVHALPENALENTFKRFNDPNDGRGASIGTMARIQGNTAEGLEKLHDFFGDRINLRVLDVRQQGNAVPLKGWQHLNVLKSEGNEHDIKQRPEKHLLKHWQQGAITNECFEQAAGGKAEFHRLTRGTDGQSAGHNGGQLEPHEPGRKLPQGSGSQGDNPTRQQQEAILKLRAVALHVGADVRPQMPGETKGKIVAETSGFILQRLGKSSKFFMVHDKASLTTVPRIDDEVKILHRKDPNQKARVELVSQTQSQSQNKGRTR
;
A
#
# COMPACT_ATOMS: atom_id res chain seq x y z
N MET A 1 19.11 -28.88 1.95
CA MET A 1 19.25 -27.64 2.74
C MET A 1 18.42 -27.78 4.00
N VAL A 2 18.96 -27.50 5.19
CA VAL A 2 18.21 -27.61 6.45
C VAL A 2 17.65 -26.23 6.80
N LEU A 3 16.32 -26.08 6.74
CA LEU A 3 15.62 -24.85 7.10
C LEU A 3 14.87 -25.01 8.42
N ALA A 4 15.23 -24.20 9.42
CA ALA A 4 14.45 -24.06 10.65
C ALA A 4 13.34 -23.02 10.41
N ILE A 5 12.11 -23.48 10.23
CA ILE A 5 10.95 -22.63 9.96
C ILE A 5 9.97 -22.76 11.13
N ASN A 6 9.74 -21.65 11.83
CA ASN A 6 8.81 -21.57 12.95
C ASN A 6 7.37 -21.49 12.43
N LYS A 7 6.47 -22.33 12.98
CA LYS A 7 5.04 -22.23 12.70
C LYS A 7 4.43 -21.11 13.52
N LEU A 8 3.56 -20.32 12.91
CA LEU A 8 2.71 -19.35 13.61
C LEU A 8 1.43 -20.03 14.11
N ALA A 9 0.96 -19.60 15.28
CA ALA A 9 -0.39 -19.86 15.75
C ALA A 9 -1.35 -18.95 14.95
N LEU A 10 -2.10 -19.54 14.02
CA LEU A 10 -2.99 -18.81 13.10
C LEU A 10 -4.45 -18.83 13.56
N GLY A 11 -4.69 -18.90 14.88
CA GLY A 11 -6.01 -18.75 15.48
C GLY A 11 -7.05 -19.82 15.08
N GLY A 12 -6.62 -21.00 14.62
CA GLY A 12 -7.52 -22.09 14.22
C GLY A 12 -8.09 -21.97 12.79
N ASP A 13 -7.66 -20.99 11.99
CA ASP A 13 -8.04 -20.88 10.58
C ASP A 13 -7.43 -22.06 9.78
N GLU A 14 -8.24 -23.09 9.53
CA GLU A 14 -7.78 -24.34 8.90
C GLU A 14 -7.11 -24.12 7.54
N GLU A 15 -7.60 -23.16 6.76
CA GLU A 15 -7.09 -22.89 5.42
C GLU A 15 -5.70 -22.25 5.51
N LYS A 16 -5.52 -21.26 6.40
CA LYS A 16 -4.20 -20.68 6.67
C LYS A 16 -3.22 -21.71 7.24
N LEU A 17 -3.69 -22.62 8.10
CA LEU A 17 -2.87 -23.70 8.65
C LEU A 17 -2.43 -24.70 7.56
N LYS A 18 -3.34 -25.09 6.66
CA LYS A 18 -3.04 -25.95 5.50
C LYS A 18 -2.03 -25.30 4.57
N VAL A 19 -2.21 -24.02 4.24
CA VAL A 19 -1.25 -23.26 3.41
C VAL A 19 0.11 -23.18 4.10
N GLN A 20 0.16 -22.84 5.39
CA GLN A 20 1.41 -22.78 6.15
C GLN A 20 2.16 -24.12 6.12
N ALA A 21 1.47 -25.24 6.33
CA ALA A 21 2.08 -26.57 6.27
C ALA A 21 2.64 -26.87 4.87
N ALA A 22 1.83 -26.65 3.83
CA ALA A 22 2.23 -26.91 2.45
C ALA A 22 3.47 -26.13 2.01
N VAL A 23 3.54 -24.83 2.34
CA VAL A 23 4.72 -24.01 1.97
C VAL A 23 5.96 -24.38 2.78
N ILE A 24 5.82 -24.79 4.04
CA ILE A 24 6.94 -25.29 4.85
C ILE A 24 7.51 -26.56 4.24
N ASP A 25 6.65 -27.52 3.90
CA ASP A 25 7.06 -28.81 3.33
C ASP A 25 7.73 -28.62 1.97
N ARG A 26 7.16 -27.76 1.11
CA ARG A 26 7.77 -27.39 -0.17
C ARG A 26 9.13 -26.72 0.02
N ALA A 27 9.26 -25.78 0.96
CA ALA A 27 10.54 -25.10 1.21
C ALA A 27 11.62 -26.06 1.76
N LYS A 28 11.24 -27.03 2.60
CA LYS A 28 12.17 -28.06 3.09
C LYS A 28 12.63 -29.02 1.98
N LYS A 29 11.72 -29.40 1.09
CA LYS A 29 11.99 -30.33 -0.02
C LYS A 29 12.74 -29.67 -1.18
N ASP A 30 12.27 -28.51 -1.63
CA ASP A 30 12.65 -27.86 -2.88
C ASP A 30 13.20 -26.43 -2.67
N GLY A 31 13.67 -26.10 -1.46
CA GLY A 31 14.07 -24.73 -1.10
C GLY A 31 15.12 -24.10 -2.03
N GLN A 32 16.09 -24.87 -2.54
CA GLN A 32 17.05 -24.34 -3.51
C GLN A 32 16.39 -23.98 -4.84
N LYS A 33 15.45 -24.80 -5.33
CA LYS A 33 14.69 -24.50 -6.55
C LYS A 33 13.88 -23.21 -6.40
N ILE A 34 13.32 -22.97 -5.21
CA ILE A 34 12.60 -21.72 -4.90
C ILE A 34 13.55 -20.51 -4.93
N ILE A 35 14.76 -20.65 -4.35
CA ILE A 35 15.79 -19.60 -4.42
C ILE A 35 16.24 -19.35 -5.86
N ASP A 36 16.35 -20.38 -6.69
CA ASP A 36 16.77 -20.22 -8.08
C ASP A 36 15.67 -19.55 -8.93
N GLN A 37 14.40 -19.89 -8.69
CA GLN A 37 13.26 -19.16 -9.26
C GLN A 37 13.26 -17.68 -8.82
N TYR A 38 13.56 -17.43 -7.54
CA TYR A 38 13.66 -16.07 -7.00
C TYR A 38 14.72 -15.23 -7.73
N LYS A 39 15.90 -15.80 -8.00
CA LYS A 39 16.99 -15.13 -8.73
C LYS A 39 16.61 -14.76 -10.16
N GLN A 40 15.75 -15.56 -10.80
CA GLN A 40 15.28 -15.31 -12.16
C GLN A 40 14.18 -14.24 -12.24
N HIS A 41 13.55 -13.89 -11.12
CA HIS A 41 12.48 -12.90 -11.10
C HIS A 41 13.04 -11.48 -11.41
N PRO A 42 12.53 -10.73 -12.40
CA PRO A 42 13.10 -9.42 -12.81
C PRO A 42 13.23 -8.40 -11.67
N ARG A 43 12.23 -8.33 -10.79
CA ARG A 43 12.21 -7.47 -9.60
C ARG A 43 13.26 -7.79 -8.52
N THR A 44 14.03 -8.87 -8.65
CA THR A 44 15.10 -9.24 -7.70
C THR A 44 16.49 -8.87 -8.20
N PHE A 45 16.62 -8.36 -9.43
CA PHE A 45 17.89 -7.93 -10.04
C PHE A 45 18.95 -9.04 -10.02
N GLY A 46 18.58 -10.25 -10.45
CA GLY A 46 19.44 -11.43 -10.39
C GLY A 46 19.56 -12.00 -8.97
N GLY A 47 18.55 -11.79 -8.12
CA GLY A 47 18.58 -12.17 -6.71
C GLY A 47 19.37 -11.24 -5.79
N ARG A 48 19.87 -10.10 -6.27
CA ARG A 48 20.61 -9.12 -5.44
C ARG A 48 19.71 -8.30 -4.52
N TYR A 49 18.43 -8.12 -4.86
CA TYR A 49 17.44 -7.56 -3.94
C TYR A 49 16.74 -8.70 -3.21
N ILE A 50 16.98 -8.80 -1.91
CA ILE A 50 16.60 -9.90 -1.03
C ILE A 50 15.56 -9.39 -0.04
N CYS A 51 14.32 -9.84 -0.21
CA CYS A 51 13.18 -9.42 0.60
C CYS A 51 12.19 -10.58 0.79
N SER A 52 11.72 -10.77 2.02
CA SER A 52 10.74 -11.82 2.33
C SER A 52 9.43 -11.61 1.58
N ASP A 53 8.97 -10.36 1.39
CA ASP A 53 7.73 -10.08 0.64
C ASP A 53 7.81 -10.54 -0.82
N MET A 54 8.99 -10.43 -1.44
CA MET A 54 9.20 -10.95 -2.80
C MET A 54 9.29 -12.48 -2.82
N PHE A 55 9.86 -13.11 -1.78
CA PHE A 55 9.88 -14.57 -1.66
C PHE A 55 8.47 -15.15 -1.52
N LYS A 56 7.52 -14.40 -0.93
CA LYS A 56 6.11 -14.83 -0.85
C LYS A 56 5.51 -15.06 -2.24
N GLU A 57 5.93 -14.29 -3.25
CA GLU A 57 5.45 -14.44 -4.63
C GLU A 57 5.91 -15.76 -5.28
N MET A 58 6.87 -16.47 -4.69
CA MET A 58 7.29 -17.80 -5.17
C MET A 58 6.33 -18.91 -4.75
N PHE A 59 5.32 -18.60 -3.94
CA PHE A 59 4.27 -19.55 -3.53
C PHE A 59 2.99 -19.29 -4.34
N PRO A 60 2.54 -20.24 -5.17
CA PRO A 60 1.27 -20.13 -5.91
C PRO A 60 0.07 -19.86 -5.00
N GLU A 61 0.04 -20.46 -3.81
CA GLU A 61 -1.01 -20.29 -2.81
C GLU A 61 -1.17 -18.81 -2.41
N PHE A 62 -0.06 -18.06 -2.41
CA PHE A 62 -0.03 -16.65 -2.08
C PHE A 62 -0.29 -15.77 -3.30
N SER A 63 0.45 -16.00 -4.38
CA SER A 63 0.52 -15.11 -5.56
C SER A 63 -0.69 -15.19 -6.49
N GLN A 64 -1.62 -16.13 -6.29
CA GLN A 64 -2.77 -16.37 -7.15
C GLN A 64 -3.65 -15.13 -7.38
N SER A 65 -3.89 -14.32 -6.35
CA SER A 65 -4.76 -13.15 -6.43
C SER A 65 -4.48 -12.13 -5.31
N PRO A 66 -4.95 -10.88 -5.44
CA PRO A 66 -4.94 -9.91 -4.33
C PRO A 66 -5.58 -10.46 -3.04
N ALA A 67 -6.69 -11.17 -3.16
CA ALA A 67 -7.41 -11.73 -2.01
C ALA A 67 -6.57 -12.79 -1.27
N THR A 68 -5.88 -13.68 -2.00
CA THR A 68 -5.00 -14.70 -1.40
C THR A 68 -3.75 -14.09 -0.79
N ARG A 69 -3.18 -13.04 -1.40
CA ARG A 69 -2.05 -12.29 -0.83
C ARG A 69 -2.42 -11.67 0.51
N ASN A 70 -3.60 -11.07 0.62
CA ASN A 70 -4.10 -10.54 1.89
C ASN A 70 -4.30 -11.65 2.93
N LYS A 71 -5.05 -12.69 2.56
CA LYS A 71 -5.46 -13.78 3.46
C LYS A 71 -4.27 -14.60 3.98
N PHE A 72 -3.33 -14.95 3.11
CA PHE A 72 -2.26 -15.90 3.44
C PHE A 72 -0.93 -15.25 3.79
N ASN A 73 -0.84 -13.92 3.86
CA ASN A 73 0.40 -13.20 4.17
C ASN A 73 1.13 -13.75 5.39
N ASN A 74 0.42 -13.96 6.50
CA ASN A 74 1.04 -14.48 7.72
C ASN A 74 1.39 -15.97 7.59
N ALA A 75 0.56 -16.77 6.91
CA ALA A 75 0.78 -18.20 6.72
C ALA A 75 2.09 -18.51 5.96
N VAL A 76 2.48 -17.64 5.02
CA VAL A 76 3.71 -17.82 4.23
C VAL A 76 4.92 -17.03 4.76
N HIS A 77 4.72 -16.10 5.69
CA HIS A 77 5.73 -15.12 6.08
C HIS A 77 7.01 -15.75 6.62
N ASN A 78 6.92 -16.64 7.61
CA ASN A 78 8.10 -17.24 8.24
C ASN A 78 8.90 -18.08 7.24
N THR A 79 8.22 -18.85 6.39
CA THR A 79 8.86 -19.63 5.31
C THR A 79 9.61 -18.71 4.35
N ALA A 80 8.97 -17.62 3.89
CA ALA A 80 9.60 -16.64 3.01
C ALA A 80 10.78 -15.93 3.67
N ALA A 81 10.69 -15.58 4.95
CA ALA A 81 11.76 -14.96 5.72
C ALA A 81 12.96 -15.90 5.90
N THR A 82 12.72 -17.19 6.18
CA THR A 82 13.78 -18.20 6.28
C THR A 82 14.48 -18.41 4.93
N LEU A 83 13.75 -18.48 3.82
CA LEU A 83 14.35 -18.56 2.48
C LEU A 83 15.15 -17.30 2.13
N ALA A 84 14.65 -16.11 2.47
CA ALA A 84 15.40 -14.86 2.29
C ALA A 84 16.70 -14.84 3.10
N ALA A 85 16.68 -15.31 4.34
CA ALA A 85 17.86 -15.39 5.19
C ALA A 85 18.89 -16.39 4.64
N GLU A 86 18.44 -17.53 4.13
CA GLU A 86 19.34 -18.54 3.54
C GLU A 86 19.91 -18.07 2.20
N HIS A 87 19.12 -17.43 1.34
CA HIS A 87 19.62 -16.80 0.12
C HIS A 87 20.62 -15.67 0.41
N PHE A 88 20.36 -14.85 1.44
CA PHE A 88 21.33 -13.86 1.91
C PHE A 88 22.66 -14.50 2.31
N LYS A 89 22.61 -15.59 3.09
CA LYS A 89 23.79 -16.35 3.49
C LYS A 89 24.57 -16.93 2.31
N GLN A 90 23.87 -17.47 1.30
CA GLN A 90 24.49 -17.92 0.06
C GLN A 90 25.18 -16.77 -0.68
N THR A 91 24.52 -15.61 -0.75
CA THR A 91 25.03 -14.40 -1.41
C THR A 91 26.28 -13.85 -0.70
N MET A 92 26.34 -13.90 0.63
CA MET A 92 27.50 -13.42 1.39
C MET A 92 28.74 -14.31 1.21
N ARG A 93 28.56 -15.59 0.88
CA ARG A 93 29.66 -16.53 0.57
C ARG A 93 30.24 -16.35 -0.82
N GLN A 94 29.52 -15.68 -1.71
CA GLN A 94 29.98 -15.40 -3.07
C GLN A 94 30.77 -14.10 -3.09
N THR A 95 31.84 -14.05 -3.89
CA THR A 95 32.51 -12.79 -4.23
C THR A 95 31.57 -11.97 -5.10
N GLY A 96 31.43 -10.67 -4.81
CA GLY A 96 30.71 -9.75 -5.69
C GLY A 96 31.44 -9.61 -7.03
N ALA A 97 30.77 -9.04 -8.04
CA ALA A 97 31.49 -8.58 -9.22
C ALA A 97 32.50 -7.47 -8.84
N GLU A 98 33.46 -7.20 -9.71
CA GLU A 98 34.40 -6.10 -9.49
C GLU A 98 33.65 -4.78 -9.20
N GLY A 99 34.05 -4.10 -8.12
CA GLY A 99 33.39 -2.88 -7.65
C GLY A 99 32.09 -3.09 -6.85
N GLN A 100 31.52 -4.30 -6.79
CA GLN A 100 30.34 -4.62 -5.97
C GLN A 100 30.75 -5.03 -4.56
N ASP A 101 31.09 -4.04 -3.73
CA ASP A 101 31.61 -4.24 -2.39
C ASP A 101 30.63 -3.84 -1.27
N THR A 102 29.45 -3.33 -1.61
CA THR A 102 28.52 -2.75 -0.62
C THR A 102 27.26 -3.61 -0.44
N VAL A 103 26.90 -3.90 0.80
CA VAL A 103 25.62 -4.53 1.17
C VAL A 103 24.74 -3.51 1.88
N ILE A 104 23.54 -3.29 1.33
CA ILE A 104 22.57 -2.35 1.89
C ILE A 104 21.53 -3.11 2.72
N PHE A 105 21.38 -2.75 3.99
CA PHE A 105 20.19 -3.10 4.78
C PHE A 105 19.16 -1.98 4.66
N LEU A 106 18.04 -2.27 4.01
CA LEU A 106 16.97 -1.32 3.77
C LEU A 106 15.83 -1.53 4.77
N THR A 107 15.52 -0.50 5.56
CA THR A 107 14.50 -0.57 6.61
C THR A 107 13.58 0.65 6.62
N GLY A 108 12.48 0.55 7.35
CA GLY A 108 11.44 1.58 7.43
C GLY A 108 10.03 1.00 7.44
N SER A 109 9.06 1.83 7.86
CA SER A 109 7.65 1.44 7.98
C SER A 109 7.07 0.93 6.64
N PRO A 110 6.11 -0.02 6.65
CA PRO A 110 5.32 -0.32 5.47
C PRO A 110 4.73 0.95 4.84
N GLY A 111 4.79 1.06 3.50
CA GLY A 111 4.30 2.25 2.79
C GLY A 111 5.26 3.45 2.78
N ALA A 112 6.43 3.36 3.43
CA ALA A 112 7.41 4.46 3.45
C ALA A 112 8.17 4.69 2.12
N GLY A 113 7.99 3.84 1.11
CA GLY A 113 8.70 3.99 -0.18
C GLY A 113 10.12 3.41 -0.20
N LYS A 114 10.35 2.32 0.53
CA LYS A 114 11.65 1.62 0.61
C LYS A 114 12.18 1.20 -0.77
N THR A 115 11.45 0.38 -1.52
CA THR A 115 11.93 -0.16 -2.80
C THR A 115 12.32 0.93 -3.80
N SER A 116 11.53 2.01 -3.87
CA SER A 116 11.81 3.18 -4.73
C SER A 116 13.03 4.00 -4.30
N SER A 117 13.52 3.83 -3.06
CA SER A 117 14.69 4.59 -2.56
C SER A 117 16.04 4.03 -3.00
N VAL A 118 16.09 2.74 -3.39
CA VAL A 118 17.34 2.05 -3.76
C VAL A 118 17.35 1.57 -5.21
N VAL A 119 16.20 1.62 -5.89
CA VAL A 119 16.07 1.25 -7.30
C VAL A 119 15.85 2.52 -8.12
N SER A 120 16.74 2.77 -9.09
CA SER A 120 16.57 3.81 -10.10
C SER A 120 16.62 3.17 -11.49
N ASN A 121 15.74 3.57 -12.41
CA ASN A 121 15.66 3.03 -13.76
C ASN A 121 15.65 1.48 -13.83
N MET A 122 14.96 0.83 -12.87
CA MET A 122 14.94 -0.63 -12.71
C MET A 122 16.34 -1.25 -12.55
N GLN A 123 17.25 -0.56 -11.87
CA GLN A 123 18.59 -1.04 -11.57
C GLN A 123 18.98 -0.69 -10.12
N LEU A 124 19.82 -1.54 -9.54
CA LEU A 124 20.54 -1.26 -8.30
C LEU A 124 21.81 -0.45 -8.63
N PRO A 125 22.32 0.36 -7.70
CA PRO A 125 23.59 1.05 -7.88
C PRO A 125 24.73 0.07 -8.20
N ALA A 126 25.67 0.49 -9.05
CA ALA A 126 26.71 -0.38 -9.58
C ALA A 126 27.63 -0.99 -8.50
N ASN A 127 27.88 -0.26 -7.41
CA ASN A 127 28.70 -0.71 -6.29
C ASN A 127 27.99 -1.66 -5.31
N VAL A 128 26.69 -1.91 -5.52
CA VAL A 128 25.89 -2.70 -4.58
C VAL A 128 25.96 -4.19 -4.95
N LYS A 129 26.54 -4.96 -4.02
CA LYS A 129 26.54 -6.43 -4.04
C LYS A 129 25.15 -6.99 -3.80
N ALA A 130 24.47 -6.50 -2.76
CA ALA A 130 23.13 -6.94 -2.40
C ALA A 130 22.38 -5.88 -1.60
N VAL A 131 21.05 -5.90 -1.69
CA VAL A 131 20.13 -5.19 -0.80
C VAL A 131 19.34 -6.23 -0.01
N TYR A 132 19.36 -6.13 1.31
CA TYR A 132 18.48 -6.89 2.20
C TYR A 132 17.40 -5.97 2.77
N GLU A 133 16.15 -6.16 2.35
CA GLU A 133 15.01 -5.42 2.88
C GLU A 133 14.43 -6.16 4.10
N GLY A 134 14.40 -5.47 5.24
CA GLY A 134 13.91 -6.06 6.49
C GLY A 134 13.66 -5.03 7.58
N GLN A 135 12.92 -5.45 8.60
CA GLN A 135 12.71 -4.65 9.81
C GLN A 135 13.93 -4.79 10.72
N LEU A 136 14.40 -3.69 11.30
CA LEU A 136 15.53 -3.69 12.24
C LEU A 136 15.11 -3.39 13.70
N VAL A 137 13.81 -3.46 13.99
CA VAL A 137 13.28 -3.25 15.36
C VAL A 137 13.81 -4.26 16.37
N ASN A 138 14.04 -5.51 15.96
CA ASN A 138 14.62 -6.55 16.80
C ASN A 138 16.11 -6.73 16.48
N ALA A 139 16.86 -5.64 16.56
CA ALA A 139 18.27 -5.56 16.20
C ALA A 139 19.16 -6.57 16.93
N THR A 140 18.83 -6.89 18.19
CA THR A 140 19.60 -7.80 19.04
C THR A 140 19.26 -9.27 18.83
N ASP A 141 18.26 -9.60 18.00
CA ASP A 141 17.98 -10.98 17.66
C ASP A 141 19.19 -11.60 16.97
N LYS A 142 19.58 -12.81 17.39
CA LYS A 142 20.69 -13.55 16.79
C LYS A 142 20.62 -13.59 15.27
N SER A 143 19.41 -13.76 14.72
CA SER A 143 19.20 -13.81 13.28
C SER A 143 19.56 -12.50 12.56
N THR A 144 19.43 -11.34 13.22
CA THR A 144 19.81 -10.03 12.68
C THR A 144 21.32 -9.86 12.80
N LEU A 145 21.87 -10.05 14.00
CA LEU A 145 23.32 -9.94 14.26
C LEU A 145 24.14 -10.86 13.34
N ASP A 146 23.69 -12.11 13.15
CA ASP A 146 24.36 -13.06 12.25
C ASP A 146 24.41 -12.54 10.80
N LYS A 147 23.43 -11.76 10.33
CA LYS A 147 23.48 -11.18 8.96
C LYS A 147 24.55 -10.11 8.85
N PHE A 148 24.64 -9.19 9.80
CA PHE A 148 25.69 -8.16 9.82
C PHE A 148 27.08 -8.81 9.93
N GLN A 149 27.23 -9.83 10.77
CA GLN A 149 28.47 -10.59 10.88
C GLN A 149 28.84 -11.30 9.56
N GLN A 150 27.85 -11.84 8.83
CA GLN A 150 28.10 -12.43 7.50
C GLN A 150 28.61 -11.41 6.49
N VAL A 151 28.12 -10.16 6.51
CA VAL A 151 28.64 -9.09 5.65
C VAL A 151 30.09 -8.80 5.98
N ILE A 152 30.41 -8.62 7.27
CA ILE A 152 31.77 -8.38 7.77
C ILE A 152 32.71 -9.50 7.32
N ASN A 153 32.30 -10.76 7.51
CA ASN A 153 33.09 -11.93 7.12
C ASN A 153 33.30 -12.02 5.61
N SER A 154 32.41 -11.44 4.81
CA SER A 154 32.56 -11.39 3.35
C SER A 154 33.49 -10.26 2.87
N GLY A 155 33.97 -9.40 3.77
CA GLY A 155 34.79 -8.22 3.45
C GLY A 155 34.01 -7.06 2.81
N ALA A 156 32.68 -7.16 2.72
CA ALA A 156 31.84 -6.12 2.15
C ALA A 156 31.58 -4.99 3.16
N LYS A 157 31.34 -3.78 2.63
CA LYS A 157 30.90 -2.60 3.38
C LYS A 157 29.43 -2.74 3.75
N ILE A 158 29.09 -2.32 4.97
CA ILE A 158 27.71 -2.26 5.42
C ILE A 158 27.19 -0.83 5.27
N GLU A 159 26.06 -0.69 4.57
CA GLU A 159 25.24 0.52 4.58
C GLU A 159 23.85 0.17 5.08
N VAL A 160 23.31 0.97 6.00
CA VAL A 160 21.93 0.89 6.45
C VAL A 160 21.19 2.11 5.93
N ILE A 161 20.11 1.89 5.18
CA ILE A 161 19.21 2.95 4.71
C ILE A 161 17.89 2.83 5.47
N ALA A 162 17.61 3.81 6.34
CA ALA A 162 16.36 3.93 7.06
C ALA A 162 15.45 4.94 6.35
N VAL A 163 14.37 4.48 5.73
CA VAL A 163 13.41 5.33 5.02
C VAL A 163 12.34 5.80 6.00
N HIS A 164 12.20 7.11 6.13
CA HIS A 164 11.38 7.77 7.14
C HIS A 164 10.27 8.60 6.49
N ALA A 165 9.03 8.14 6.63
CA ALA A 165 7.84 8.82 6.11
C ALA A 165 6.93 9.24 7.27
N LEU A 166 6.02 10.19 7.03
CA LEU A 166 4.95 10.47 7.99
C LEU A 166 4.08 9.22 8.14
N PRO A 167 3.67 8.83 9.37
CA PRO A 167 2.83 7.65 9.57
C PRO A 167 1.55 7.65 8.72
N GLU A 168 0.94 8.81 8.53
CA GLU A 168 -0.28 9.02 7.74
C GLU A 168 -0.02 8.79 6.25
N ASN A 169 1.06 9.37 5.72
CA ASN A 169 1.45 9.16 4.32
C ASN A 169 1.80 7.70 4.05
N ALA A 170 2.51 7.06 4.98
CA ALA A 170 2.84 5.64 4.91
C ALA A 170 1.56 4.79 4.90
N LEU A 171 0.59 5.10 5.77
CA LEU A 171 -0.70 4.42 5.84
C LEU A 171 -1.47 4.54 4.53
N GLU A 172 -1.58 5.74 3.96
CA GLU A 172 -2.25 5.95 2.69
C GLU A 172 -1.61 5.16 1.54
N ASN A 173 -0.29 5.06 1.53
CA ASN A 173 0.41 4.23 0.54
C ASN A 173 0.08 2.74 0.73
N THR A 174 -0.20 2.29 1.95
CA THR A 174 -0.70 0.92 2.17
C THR A 174 -2.12 0.72 1.66
N PHE A 175 -2.98 1.75 1.68
CA PHE A 175 -4.31 1.67 1.05
C PHE A 175 -4.20 1.51 -0.46
N LYS A 176 -3.30 2.29 -1.08
CA LYS A 176 -3.03 2.18 -2.53
C LYS A 176 -2.58 0.77 -2.90
N ARG A 177 -1.66 0.19 -2.12
CA ARG A 177 -1.18 -1.19 -2.33
C ARG A 177 -2.26 -2.24 -2.07
N PHE A 178 -3.10 -2.05 -1.05
CA PHE A 178 -4.22 -2.95 -0.78
C PHE A 178 -5.19 -2.98 -1.97
N ASN A 179 -5.47 -1.82 -2.57
CA ASN A 179 -6.40 -1.71 -3.70
C ASN A 179 -5.74 -1.97 -5.07
N ASP A 180 -4.41 -2.13 -5.14
CA ASP A 180 -3.73 -2.43 -6.39
C ASP A 180 -4.03 -3.88 -6.80
N PRO A 181 -4.62 -4.12 -7.98
CA PRO A 181 -4.93 -5.47 -8.47
C PRO A 181 -3.69 -6.36 -8.65
N ASN A 182 -2.48 -5.79 -8.65
CA ASN A 182 -1.22 -6.51 -8.75
C ASN A 182 -0.52 -6.72 -7.39
N ASP A 183 -0.98 -6.09 -6.31
CA ASP A 183 -0.37 -6.20 -4.96
C ASP A 183 -1.36 -6.78 -3.94
N GLY A 184 -2.49 -6.12 -3.65
CA GLY A 184 -3.50 -6.64 -2.71
C GLY A 184 -3.07 -6.66 -1.22
N ARG A 185 -1.89 -6.13 -0.90
CA ARG A 185 -1.33 -6.12 0.46
C ARG A 185 -1.34 -4.72 1.04
N GLY A 186 -1.91 -4.57 2.22
CA GLY A 186 -1.66 -3.39 3.06
C GLY A 186 -0.72 -3.71 4.22
N ALA A 187 -0.83 -2.95 5.31
CA ALA A 187 -0.16 -3.25 6.58
C ALA A 187 -1.05 -2.81 7.74
N SER A 188 -0.93 -3.45 8.91
CA SER A 188 -1.68 -3.01 10.08
C SER A 188 -0.99 -1.81 10.73
N ILE A 189 -1.78 -0.88 11.28
CA ILE A 189 -1.29 0.29 12.03
C ILE A 189 -0.41 -0.16 13.19
N GLY A 190 -0.79 -1.22 13.91
CA GLY A 190 0.06 -1.78 14.97
C GLY A 190 1.44 -2.19 14.47
N THR A 191 1.52 -2.83 13.29
CA THR A 191 2.82 -3.18 12.68
C THR A 191 3.61 -1.94 12.28
N MET A 192 2.95 -0.96 11.67
CA MET A 192 3.58 0.29 11.24
C MET A 192 4.12 1.09 12.43
N ALA A 193 3.31 1.26 13.48
CA ALA A 193 3.66 1.98 14.69
C ALA A 193 4.82 1.31 15.43
N ARG A 194 4.77 -0.02 15.59
CA ARG A 194 5.88 -0.79 16.17
C ARG A 194 7.16 -0.61 15.38
N ILE A 195 7.10 -0.66 14.05
CA ILE A 195 8.30 -0.50 13.22
C ILE A 195 8.86 0.91 13.36
N GLN A 196 8.02 1.92 13.15
CA GLN A 196 8.47 3.31 13.12
C GLN A 196 8.93 3.79 14.49
N GLY A 197 8.23 3.45 15.57
CA GLY A 197 8.57 3.84 16.93
C GLY A 197 9.84 3.19 17.46
N ASN A 198 10.16 1.96 17.02
CA ASN A 198 11.28 1.19 17.60
C ASN A 198 12.49 1.05 16.64
N THR A 199 12.43 1.55 15.40
CA THR A 199 13.56 1.44 14.45
C THR A 199 14.78 2.20 14.96
N ALA A 200 14.60 3.38 15.54
CA ALA A 200 15.73 4.18 16.03
C ALA A 200 16.51 3.45 17.13
N GLU A 201 15.82 2.90 18.13
CA GLU A 201 16.43 2.10 19.20
C GLU A 201 17.11 0.84 18.65
N GLY A 202 16.50 0.17 17.66
CA GLY A 202 17.13 -0.97 16.99
C GLY A 202 18.45 -0.59 16.32
N LEU A 203 18.49 0.56 15.64
CA LEU A 203 19.71 1.06 15.00
C LEU A 203 20.79 1.42 16.04
N GLU A 204 20.42 2.00 17.19
CA GLU A 204 21.36 2.27 18.30
C GLU A 204 22.02 0.98 18.77
N LYS A 205 21.21 -0.07 19.02
CA LYS A 205 21.73 -1.37 19.46
C LYS A 205 22.66 -2.01 18.42
N LEU A 206 22.40 -1.82 17.12
CA LEU A 206 23.31 -2.29 16.07
C LEU A 206 24.62 -1.49 16.07
N HIS A 207 24.55 -0.17 16.27
CA HIS A 207 25.73 0.68 16.39
C HIS A 207 26.56 0.30 17.61
N ASP A 208 25.94 0.05 18.76
CA ASP A 208 26.65 -0.39 19.97
C ASP A 208 27.41 -1.70 19.73
N PHE A 209 26.85 -2.61 18.92
CA PHE A 209 27.44 -3.92 18.66
C PHE A 209 28.54 -3.89 17.58
N PHE A 210 28.36 -3.11 16.50
CA PHE A 210 29.24 -3.13 15.33
C PHE A 210 30.04 -1.84 15.09
N GLY A 211 29.70 -0.75 15.80
CA GLY A 211 30.33 0.57 15.70
C GLY A 211 30.36 1.13 14.29
N ASP A 212 31.46 1.78 13.95
CA ASP A 212 31.70 2.46 12.68
C ASP A 212 31.78 1.53 11.46
N ARG A 213 31.65 0.21 11.66
CA ARG A 213 31.50 -0.74 10.53
C ARG A 213 30.19 -0.53 9.77
N ILE A 214 29.21 0.11 10.38
CA ILE A 214 27.90 0.39 9.79
C ILE A 214 27.82 1.87 9.40
N ASN A 215 27.66 2.11 8.09
CA ASN A 215 27.31 3.45 7.60
C ASN A 215 25.79 3.63 7.65
N LEU A 216 25.30 4.63 8.39
CA LEU A 216 23.87 4.96 8.41
C LEU A 216 23.54 6.07 7.39
N ARG A 217 22.44 5.88 6.68
CA ARG A 217 21.73 6.91 5.92
C ARG A 217 20.26 6.93 6.33
N VAL A 218 19.76 8.09 6.69
CA VAL A 218 18.32 8.33 6.86
C VAL A 218 17.81 8.99 5.59
N LEU A 219 16.78 8.44 4.97
CA LEU A 219 16.08 9.08 3.86
C LEU A 219 14.76 9.64 4.38
N ASP A 220 14.73 10.94 4.64
CA ASP A 220 13.52 11.64 5.09
C ASP A 220 12.64 11.95 3.88
N VAL A 221 11.48 11.30 3.83
CA VAL A 221 10.45 11.44 2.78
C VAL A 221 9.12 11.92 3.35
N ARG A 222 9.15 12.56 4.53
CA ARG A 222 7.94 13.13 5.15
C ARG A 222 7.27 14.17 4.28
N GLN A 223 8.06 14.97 3.57
CA GLN A 223 7.58 15.90 2.55
C GLN A 223 7.47 15.17 1.21
N GLN A 224 6.23 15.02 0.72
CA GLN A 224 6.00 14.36 -0.58
C GLN A 224 6.71 15.10 -1.71
N GLY A 225 7.40 14.36 -2.57
CA GLY A 225 8.17 14.92 -3.69
C GLY A 225 9.52 15.53 -3.30
N ASN A 226 9.85 15.62 -2.01
CA ASN A 226 11.10 16.17 -1.51
C ASN A 226 11.80 15.17 -0.57
N ALA A 227 12.57 14.25 -1.16
CA ALA A 227 13.37 13.29 -0.40
C ALA A 227 14.70 13.92 0.03
N VAL A 228 14.95 13.96 1.33
CA VAL A 228 16.17 14.53 1.92
C VAL A 228 17.08 13.40 2.42
N PRO A 229 18.19 13.10 1.72
CA PRO A 229 19.16 12.12 2.19
C PRO A 229 20.06 12.72 3.28
N LEU A 230 20.06 12.09 4.45
CA LEU A 230 20.85 12.48 5.61
C LEU A 230 21.87 11.38 5.91
N LYS A 231 23.15 11.74 6.05
CA LYS A 231 24.25 10.76 6.19
C LYS A 231 24.84 10.82 7.59
N GLY A 232 24.95 9.67 8.25
CA GLY A 232 25.58 9.52 9.55
C GLY A 232 24.60 9.41 10.72
N TRP A 233 25.14 8.93 11.84
CA TRP A 233 24.42 8.59 13.06
C TRP A 233 23.82 9.80 13.80
N GLN A 234 24.37 11.00 13.60
CA GLN A 234 23.83 12.24 14.16
C GLN A 234 22.39 12.55 13.73
N HIS A 235 21.92 11.94 12.63
CA HIS A 235 20.55 12.13 12.13
C HIS A 235 19.54 11.12 12.68
N LEU A 236 19.94 10.25 13.60
CA LEU A 236 19.05 9.26 14.19
C LEU A 236 17.82 9.89 14.88
N ASN A 237 17.98 11.09 15.45
CA ASN A 237 16.88 11.85 16.07
C ASN A 237 15.75 12.20 15.08
N VAL A 238 16.03 12.23 13.77
CA VAL A 238 14.98 12.39 12.75
C VAL A 238 13.99 11.23 12.83
N LEU A 239 14.45 9.99 13.01
CA LEU A 239 13.57 8.82 13.13
C LEU A 239 12.70 8.89 14.39
N LYS A 240 13.22 9.48 15.47
CA LYS A 240 12.54 9.65 16.76
C LYS A 240 11.51 10.78 16.76
N SER A 241 11.55 11.67 15.76
CA SER A 241 10.75 12.90 15.75
C SER A 241 9.24 12.70 15.62
N GLU A 242 8.80 11.48 15.28
CA GLU A 242 7.39 11.11 15.14
C GLU A 242 6.76 10.60 16.46
N GLY A 243 7.52 10.55 17.54
CA GLY A 243 7.08 10.03 18.84
C GLY A 243 7.36 8.54 19.03
N ASN A 244 6.85 7.98 20.12
CA ASN A 244 6.99 6.55 20.42
C ASN A 244 5.92 5.70 19.70
N GLU A 245 5.97 4.38 19.84
CA GLU A 245 4.98 3.47 19.25
C GLU A 245 3.52 3.84 19.59
N HIS A 246 3.26 4.29 20.82
CA HIS A 246 1.93 4.70 21.25
C HIS A 246 1.46 5.97 20.53
N ASP A 247 2.31 7.00 20.48
CA ASP A 247 2.02 8.26 19.79
C ASP A 247 1.78 8.03 18.29
N ILE A 248 2.63 7.20 17.68
CA ILE A 248 2.54 6.83 16.27
C ILE A 248 1.33 5.95 16.00
N LYS A 249 0.83 5.16 16.96
CA LYS A 249 -0.38 4.36 16.76
C LYS A 249 -1.64 5.22 16.72
N GLN A 250 -1.75 6.21 17.60
CA GLN A 250 -2.97 7.02 17.72
C GLN A 250 -3.26 7.88 16.47
N ARG A 251 -2.24 8.49 15.85
CA ARG A 251 -2.47 9.41 14.72
C ARG A 251 -3.02 8.71 13.46
N PRO A 252 -2.44 7.58 12.98
CA PRO A 252 -2.97 6.79 11.88
C PRO A 252 -4.31 6.15 12.19
N GLU A 253 -4.65 5.83 13.45
CA GLU A 253 -6.00 5.34 13.80
C GLU A 253 -7.08 6.41 13.53
N LYS A 254 -6.82 7.67 13.96
CA LYS A 254 -7.71 8.80 13.66
C LYS A 254 -7.79 9.06 12.15
N HIS A 255 -6.65 8.96 11.46
CA HIS A 255 -6.57 9.15 10.01
C HIS A 255 -7.34 8.06 9.24
N LEU A 256 -7.20 6.80 9.67
CA LEU A 256 -7.92 5.65 9.14
C LEU A 256 -9.44 5.82 9.29
N LEU A 257 -9.90 6.24 10.47
CA LEU A 257 -11.31 6.51 10.74
C LEU A 257 -11.87 7.61 9.84
N LYS A 258 -11.14 8.70 9.67
CA LYS A 258 -11.52 9.79 8.77
C LYS A 258 -11.68 9.31 7.33
N HIS A 259 -10.72 8.56 6.79
CA HIS A 259 -10.79 8.04 5.42
C HIS A 259 -11.97 7.08 5.22
N TRP A 260 -12.29 6.26 6.22
CA TRP A 260 -13.43 5.35 6.16
C TRP A 260 -14.78 6.05 6.25
N GLN A 261 -14.94 7.00 7.18
CA GLN A 261 -16.16 7.81 7.30
C GLN A 261 -16.44 8.62 6.02
N GLN A 262 -15.39 9.01 5.30
CA GLN A 262 -15.48 9.72 4.02
C GLN A 262 -15.73 8.79 2.81
N GLY A 263 -15.82 7.47 3.01
CA GLY A 263 -15.95 6.50 1.94
C GLY A 263 -14.74 6.40 1.02
N ALA A 264 -13.57 6.91 1.45
CA ALA A 264 -12.34 6.88 0.66
C ALA A 264 -11.70 5.47 0.62
N ILE A 265 -12.01 4.63 1.62
CA ILE A 265 -11.56 3.24 1.73
C ILE A 265 -12.72 2.30 2.07
N THR A 266 -12.62 1.04 1.66
CA THR A 266 -13.65 0.02 1.93
C THR A 266 -13.54 -0.54 3.35
N ASN A 267 -14.56 -1.30 3.78
CA ASN A 267 -14.54 -2.00 5.07
C ASN A 267 -13.39 -3.00 5.16
N GLU A 268 -13.07 -3.70 4.08
CA GLU A 268 -11.98 -4.68 4.03
C GLU A 268 -10.62 -4.00 4.18
N CYS A 269 -10.43 -2.85 3.52
CA CYS A 269 -9.22 -2.05 3.66
C CYS A 269 -9.09 -1.52 5.10
N PHE A 270 -10.20 -1.07 5.71
CA PHE A 270 -10.21 -0.61 7.10
C PHE A 270 -9.88 -1.74 8.07
N GLU A 271 -10.57 -2.87 7.96
CA GLU A 271 -10.36 -4.04 8.84
C GLU A 271 -8.91 -4.49 8.78
N GLN A 272 -8.35 -4.59 7.57
CA GLN A 272 -6.95 -4.93 7.36
C GLN A 272 -6.02 -3.93 8.06
N ALA A 273 -6.20 -2.64 7.81
CA ALA A 273 -5.35 -1.59 8.37
C ALA A 273 -5.46 -1.49 9.90
N ALA A 274 -6.66 -1.69 10.45
CA ALA A 274 -6.89 -1.76 11.89
C ALA A 274 -6.18 -2.96 12.54
N GLY A 275 -5.94 -4.04 11.77
CA GLY A 275 -5.32 -5.27 12.26
C GLY A 275 -6.30 -6.40 12.54
N GLY A 276 -7.54 -6.30 12.04
CA GLY A 276 -8.57 -7.33 12.11
C GLY A 276 -9.90 -6.84 12.69
N LYS A 277 -10.91 -7.73 12.70
CA LYS A 277 -12.29 -7.43 13.13
C LYS A 277 -12.40 -6.83 14.53
N ALA A 278 -11.62 -7.32 15.49
CA ALA A 278 -11.69 -6.81 16.87
C ALA A 278 -11.33 -5.31 16.93
N GLU A 279 -10.26 -4.92 16.23
CA GLU A 279 -9.82 -3.54 16.15
C GLU A 279 -10.75 -2.69 15.26
N PHE A 280 -11.31 -3.28 14.19
CA PHE A 280 -12.39 -2.66 13.41
C PHE A 280 -13.51 -2.19 14.34
N HIS A 281 -14.03 -3.11 15.17
CA HIS A 281 -15.11 -2.79 16.11
C HIS A 281 -14.66 -1.84 17.23
N ARG A 282 -13.41 -1.91 17.69
CA ARG A 282 -12.89 -0.94 18.67
C ARG A 282 -12.86 0.48 18.12
N LEU A 283 -12.38 0.67 16.91
CA LEU A 283 -12.21 2.00 16.31
C LEU A 283 -13.52 2.62 15.85
N THR A 284 -14.51 1.80 15.51
CA THR A 284 -15.83 2.26 15.06
C THR A 284 -16.83 2.42 16.21
N ARG A 285 -16.56 1.85 17.40
CA ARG A 285 -17.37 2.05 18.61
C ARG A 285 -17.41 3.54 18.99
N GLY A 286 -18.58 4.17 18.79
CA GLY A 286 -18.79 5.60 19.02
C GLY A 286 -19.06 6.41 17.75
N THR A 287 -18.76 5.85 16.57
CA THR A 287 -19.18 6.44 15.29
C THR A 287 -20.66 6.21 15.00
N ASP A 288 -21.25 5.19 15.64
CA ASP A 288 -22.70 4.95 15.67
C ASP A 288 -23.47 5.97 16.55
N GLY A 289 -22.77 6.93 17.19
CA GLY A 289 -23.34 7.87 18.16
C GLY A 289 -22.90 9.34 18.04
N GLN A 290 -22.09 9.71 17.04
CA GLN A 290 -21.66 11.10 16.82
C GLN A 290 -22.24 11.65 15.51
N SER A 291 -23.55 11.84 15.53
CA SER A 291 -24.31 12.77 14.68
C SER A 291 -25.36 13.45 15.57
N ALA A 292 -24.92 14.24 16.54
CA ALA A 292 -25.74 15.25 17.19
C ALA A 292 -24.87 16.17 18.06
N GLY A 293 -24.88 17.46 17.71
CA GLY A 293 -24.53 18.55 18.62
C GLY A 293 -23.14 19.13 18.42
N HIS A 294 -23.04 20.24 17.68
CA HIS A 294 -22.71 21.55 18.28
C HIS A 294 -22.88 22.68 17.28
N ASN A 295 -23.80 23.60 17.58
CA ASN A 295 -23.59 25.06 17.67
C ASN A 295 -24.96 25.67 18.02
N GLY A 296 -25.18 26.49 19.05
CA GLY A 296 -24.33 27.19 20.01
C GLY A 296 -25.09 28.46 20.43
N GLY A 297 -25.14 28.82 21.72
CA GLY A 297 -25.60 30.15 22.15
C GLY A 297 -26.24 30.26 23.54
N GLN A 298 -25.40 30.39 24.57
CA GLN A 298 -25.53 31.15 25.84
C GLN A 298 -26.87 31.20 26.61
N LEU A 299 -26.87 30.64 27.83
CA LEU A 299 -26.82 31.38 29.11
C LEU A 299 -26.81 30.36 30.29
N GLU A 300 -25.85 30.52 31.21
CA GLU A 300 -25.79 29.89 32.56
C GLU A 300 -27.07 30.21 33.38
N PRO A 301 -27.42 29.50 34.49
CA PRO A 301 -26.60 28.55 35.28
C PRO A 301 -27.30 27.27 35.81
N HIS A 302 -26.48 26.35 36.35
CA HIS A 302 -26.74 25.31 37.37
C HIS A 302 -27.47 23.96 37.03
N GLU A 303 -26.76 22.88 37.38
CA GLU A 303 -27.14 21.44 37.54
C GLU A 303 -28.20 21.13 38.63
N PRO A 304 -28.65 19.87 38.86
CA PRO A 304 -28.60 18.63 38.04
C PRO A 304 -29.92 17.78 38.00
N GLY A 305 -30.09 16.89 37.00
CA GLY A 305 -30.79 15.60 37.20
C GLY A 305 -31.84 15.09 36.19
N ARG A 306 -31.55 13.91 35.61
CA ARG A 306 -32.43 12.78 35.16
C ARG A 306 -33.52 12.91 34.05
N LYS A 307 -33.33 12.01 33.06
CA LYS A 307 -34.27 11.14 32.28
C LYS A 307 -35.18 11.71 31.16
N LEU A 308 -35.00 11.11 29.97
CA LEU A 308 -35.75 11.10 28.69
C LEU A 308 -37.27 10.80 28.84
N PRO A 309 -38.20 11.24 27.94
CA PRO A 309 -38.27 10.71 26.55
C PRO A 309 -38.91 11.57 25.42
N GLN A 310 -38.72 11.05 24.18
CA GLN A 310 -39.53 11.09 22.94
C GLN A 310 -39.63 12.36 22.06
N GLY A 311 -38.97 12.29 20.89
CA GLY A 311 -39.66 12.17 19.59
C GLY A 311 -39.98 13.44 18.79
N SER A 312 -39.21 13.72 17.73
CA SER A 312 -39.69 13.90 16.34
C SER A 312 -38.51 14.34 15.43
N GLY A 313 -38.55 13.92 14.16
CA GLY A 313 -37.38 13.66 13.30
C GLY A 313 -36.80 14.83 12.48
N SER A 314 -35.64 14.57 11.85
CA SER A 314 -35.09 15.26 10.65
C SER A 314 -34.01 14.36 10.01
N GLN A 315 -34.18 13.91 8.76
CA GLN A 315 -33.64 14.43 7.48
C GLN A 315 -32.10 14.51 7.40
N GLY A 316 -31.51 13.68 6.53
CA GLY A 316 -30.06 13.43 6.42
C GLY A 316 -29.30 14.27 5.39
N ASP A 317 -28.00 14.46 5.62
CA ASP A 317 -27.08 15.30 4.83
C ASP A 317 -26.38 14.55 3.70
N ASN A 318 -26.44 15.10 2.48
CA ASN A 318 -25.71 14.66 1.29
C ASN A 318 -24.47 15.55 1.04
N PRO A 319 -23.34 15.01 0.54
CA PRO A 319 -22.13 15.78 0.26
C PRO A 319 -22.36 16.89 -0.76
N THR A 320 -21.67 18.03 -0.60
CA THR A 320 -21.84 19.20 -1.47
C THR A 320 -21.31 18.96 -2.89
N ARG A 321 -21.84 19.69 -3.87
CA ARG A 321 -21.42 19.59 -5.28
C ARG A 321 -19.90 19.74 -5.48
N GLN A 322 -19.27 20.71 -4.82
CA GLN A 322 -17.82 20.95 -4.94
C GLN A 322 -17.00 19.77 -4.40
N GLN A 323 -17.44 19.14 -3.30
CA GLN A 323 -16.79 17.96 -2.75
C GLN A 323 -16.89 16.77 -3.69
N GLN A 324 -18.05 16.57 -4.31
CA GLN A 324 -18.26 15.49 -5.28
C GLN A 324 -17.38 15.65 -6.54
N GLU A 325 -17.26 16.87 -7.08
CA GLU A 325 -16.38 17.14 -8.23
C GLU A 325 -14.90 16.95 -7.88
N ALA A 326 -14.48 17.32 -6.65
CA ALA A 326 -13.12 17.12 -6.18
C ALA A 326 -12.76 15.61 -6.08
N ILE A 327 -13.69 14.78 -5.62
CA ILE A 327 -13.51 13.30 -5.58
C ILE A 327 -13.25 12.76 -6.98
N LEU A 328 -14.01 13.20 -7.98
CA LEU A 328 -13.82 12.75 -9.37
C LEU A 328 -12.48 13.22 -9.97
N LYS A 329 -12.03 14.43 -9.63
CA LYS A 329 -10.70 14.91 -10.05
C LYS A 329 -9.57 14.05 -9.52
N LEU A 330 -9.63 13.66 -8.25
CA LEU A 330 -8.64 12.75 -7.64
C LEU A 330 -8.65 11.37 -8.32
N ARG A 331 -9.84 10.84 -8.65
CA ARG A 331 -9.97 9.58 -9.40
C ARG A 331 -9.34 9.65 -10.79
N ALA A 332 -9.47 10.77 -11.50
CA ALA A 332 -8.84 10.96 -12.81
C ALA A 332 -7.30 10.94 -12.73
N VAL A 333 -6.72 11.62 -11.73
CA VAL A 333 -5.26 11.65 -11.50
C VAL A 333 -4.72 10.26 -11.17
N ALA A 334 -5.48 9.45 -10.43
CA ALA A 334 -5.11 8.06 -10.14
C ALA A 334 -5.10 7.17 -11.40
N LEU A 335 -5.91 7.49 -12.42
CA LEU A 335 -6.03 6.72 -13.66
C LEU A 335 -5.03 7.17 -14.75
N HIS A 336 -4.56 8.42 -14.71
CA HIS A 336 -3.56 8.90 -15.66
C HIS A 336 -2.74 10.07 -15.07
N VAL A 337 -1.41 9.97 -15.12
CA VAL A 337 -0.50 11.06 -14.74
C VAL A 337 -0.72 12.26 -15.67
N GLY A 338 -0.99 13.44 -15.11
CA GLY A 338 -1.30 14.64 -15.90
C GLY A 338 -2.73 14.65 -16.47
N ALA A 339 -3.67 14.01 -15.79
CA ALA A 339 -5.09 14.04 -16.14
C ALA A 339 -5.62 15.49 -16.25
N ASP A 340 -6.28 15.78 -17.37
CA ASP A 340 -7.00 17.03 -17.62
C ASP A 340 -8.50 16.75 -17.46
N VAL A 341 -9.06 17.21 -16.34
CA VAL A 341 -10.46 17.00 -15.98
C VAL A 341 -11.25 18.26 -16.28
N ARG A 342 -12.18 18.14 -17.23
CA ARG A 342 -12.99 19.26 -17.68
C ARG A 342 -14.45 19.10 -17.23
N PRO A 343 -15.15 20.21 -16.97
CA PRO A 343 -16.60 20.16 -16.82
C PRO A 343 -17.26 19.74 -18.13
N GLN A 344 -18.51 19.31 -18.06
CA GLN A 344 -19.32 19.04 -19.26
C GLN A 344 -19.36 20.26 -20.19
N MET A 345 -19.25 20.03 -21.50
CA MET A 345 -19.29 21.06 -22.54
C MET A 345 -20.25 20.65 -23.65
N PRO A 346 -20.85 21.61 -24.39
CA PRO A 346 -21.67 21.30 -25.56
C PRO A 346 -20.89 20.49 -26.60
N GLY A 347 -21.57 19.55 -27.24
CA GLY A 347 -20.99 18.65 -28.23
C GLY A 347 -21.07 17.19 -27.81
N GLU A 348 -20.41 16.35 -28.60
CA GLU A 348 -20.41 14.91 -28.42
C GLU A 348 -19.11 14.45 -27.78
N THR A 349 -19.22 13.60 -26.75
CA THR A 349 -18.09 12.91 -26.15
C THR A 349 -18.29 11.40 -26.20
N LYS A 350 -17.25 10.66 -26.59
CA LYS A 350 -17.23 9.20 -26.59
C LYS A 350 -16.13 8.70 -25.65
N GLY A 351 -16.46 7.72 -24.82
CA GLY A 351 -15.53 7.28 -23.80
C GLY A 351 -16.15 6.34 -22.77
N LYS A 352 -15.29 5.82 -21.90
CA LYS A 352 -15.67 4.87 -20.85
C LYS A 352 -15.98 5.61 -19.55
N ILE A 353 -17.02 5.22 -18.84
CA ILE A 353 -17.28 5.72 -17.48
C ILE A 353 -16.32 5.04 -16.51
N VAL A 354 -15.58 5.83 -15.74
CA VAL A 354 -14.48 5.33 -14.90
C VAL A 354 -14.65 5.63 -13.40
N ALA A 355 -15.57 6.51 -13.03
CA ALA A 355 -15.93 6.79 -11.64
C ALA A 355 -17.30 7.48 -11.56
N GLU A 356 -17.93 7.44 -10.39
CA GLU A 356 -19.15 8.18 -10.10
C GLU A 356 -19.21 8.65 -8.64
N THR A 357 -20.09 9.62 -8.36
CA THR A 357 -20.54 10.06 -7.04
C THR A 357 -22.08 10.09 -7.02
N SER A 358 -22.71 10.57 -5.94
CA SER A 358 -24.18 10.68 -5.89
C SER A 358 -24.76 11.60 -6.96
N GLY A 359 -24.06 12.69 -7.31
CA GLY A 359 -24.50 13.67 -8.31
C GLY A 359 -23.76 13.65 -9.65
N PHE A 360 -22.58 13.02 -9.74
CA PHE A 360 -21.73 13.13 -10.94
C PHE A 360 -21.19 11.79 -11.45
N ILE A 361 -20.83 11.75 -12.73
CA ILE A 361 -20.03 10.69 -13.36
C ILE A 361 -18.77 11.26 -14.00
N LEU A 362 -17.74 10.44 -14.12
CA LEU A 362 -16.48 10.76 -14.81
C LEU A 362 -16.32 9.87 -16.04
N GLN A 363 -16.28 10.49 -17.22
CA GLN A 363 -16.03 9.83 -18.50
C GLN A 363 -14.57 10.04 -18.92
N ARG A 364 -13.86 8.98 -19.29
CA ARG A 364 -12.53 9.05 -19.92
C ARG A 364 -12.66 9.07 -21.43
N LEU A 365 -12.15 10.12 -22.09
CA LEU A 365 -12.34 10.37 -23.51
C LEU A 365 -11.36 9.58 -24.39
N GLY A 366 -11.50 8.25 -24.42
CA GLY A 366 -10.66 7.30 -25.15
C GLY A 366 -9.81 6.39 -24.25
N LYS A 367 -9.47 5.19 -24.73
CA LYS A 367 -8.89 4.08 -23.93
C LYS A 367 -7.58 4.43 -23.20
N SER A 368 -6.78 5.33 -23.76
CA SER A 368 -5.50 5.79 -23.18
C SER A 368 -5.43 7.31 -23.02
N SER A 369 -6.56 8.01 -23.10
CA SER A 369 -6.56 9.48 -23.07
C SER A 369 -6.26 10.03 -21.68
N LYS A 370 -5.60 11.20 -21.62
CA LYS A 370 -5.43 12.01 -20.41
C LYS A 370 -6.63 12.93 -20.15
N PHE A 371 -7.56 13.04 -21.09
CA PHE A 371 -8.72 13.93 -21.00
C PHE A 371 -9.91 13.20 -20.38
N PHE A 372 -10.50 13.83 -19.37
CA PHE A 372 -11.67 13.34 -18.67
C PHE A 372 -12.75 14.42 -18.64
N MET A 373 -14.01 14.00 -18.65
CA MET A 373 -15.16 14.89 -18.55
C MET A 373 -16.05 14.50 -17.37
N VAL A 374 -16.40 15.49 -16.55
CA VAL A 374 -17.36 15.34 -15.45
C VAL A 374 -18.74 15.71 -15.96
N HIS A 375 -19.71 14.82 -15.77
CA HIS A 375 -21.11 15.07 -16.12
C HIS A 375 -21.99 15.04 -14.87
N ASP A 376 -22.91 16.00 -14.77
CA ASP A 376 -23.98 15.98 -13.78
C ASP A 376 -25.02 14.91 -14.15
N LYS A 377 -25.28 13.96 -13.25
CA LYS A 377 -26.25 12.88 -13.46
C LYS A 377 -27.66 13.41 -13.74
N ALA A 378 -28.05 14.53 -13.14
CA ALA A 378 -29.35 15.14 -13.36
C ALA A 378 -29.50 15.68 -14.80
N SER A 379 -28.38 16.00 -15.46
CA SER A 379 -28.34 16.50 -16.83
C SER A 379 -28.42 15.40 -17.90
N LEU A 380 -28.42 14.11 -17.54
CA LEU A 380 -28.40 13.00 -18.49
C LEU A 380 -29.79 12.38 -18.67
N THR A 381 -30.12 11.94 -19.89
CA THR A 381 -31.37 11.19 -20.16
C THR A 381 -31.40 9.86 -19.42
N THR A 382 -30.24 9.21 -19.30
CA THR A 382 -30.02 7.96 -18.58
C THR A 382 -28.64 8.05 -17.91
N VAL A 383 -28.52 7.60 -16.66
CA VAL A 383 -27.23 7.56 -15.96
C VAL A 383 -26.50 6.26 -16.32
N PRO A 384 -25.37 6.32 -17.07
CA PRO A 384 -24.57 5.14 -17.37
C PRO A 384 -23.80 4.65 -16.14
N ARG A 385 -23.48 3.36 -16.11
CA ARG A 385 -22.75 2.71 -15.01
C ARG A 385 -21.25 2.83 -15.23
N ILE A 386 -20.50 2.66 -14.14
CA ILE A 386 -19.05 2.43 -14.25
C ILE A 386 -18.80 1.27 -15.21
N ASP A 387 -17.76 1.44 -16.02
CA ASP A 387 -17.32 0.56 -17.09
C ASP A 387 -18.11 0.57 -18.41
N ASP A 388 -19.24 1.27 -18.49
CA ASP A 388 -19.95 1.44 -19.75
C ASP A 388 -19.12 2.26 -20.75
N GLU A 389 -18.98 1.78 -21.99
CA GLU A 389 -18.60 2.63 -23.12
C GLU A 389 -19.82 3.37 -23.63
N VAL A 390 -19.77 4.69 -23.56
CA VAL A 390 -20.90 5.54 -23.92
C VAL A 390 -20.50 6.67 -24.85
N LYS A 391 -21.49 7.12 -25.60
CA LYS A 391 -21.50 8.38 -26.32
C LYS A 391 -22.51 9.31 -25.65
N ILE A 392 -22.07 10.49 -25.25
CA ILE A 392 -22.88 11.51 -24.56
C ILE A 392 -22.94 12.75 -25.43
N LEU A 393 -24.14 13.19 -25.79
CA LEU A 393 -24.37 14.37 -26.61
C LEU A 393 -25.03 15.47 -25.78
N HIS A 394 -24.25 16.51 -25.45
CA HIS A 394 -24.74 17.74 -24.82
C HIS A 394 -25.20 18.71 -25.91
N ARG A 395 -26.49 19.05 -25.93
CA ARG A 395 -27.04 20.06 -26.85
C ARG A 395 -26.68 21.47 -26.35
N LYS A 396 -26.73 22.46 -27.25
CA LYS A 396 -26.47 23.87 -26.89
C LYS A 396 -27.54 24.48 -25.97
N ASP A 397 -28.74 23.89 -25.95
CA ASP A 397 -29.83 24.28 -25.06
C ASP A 397 -29.61 23.66 -23.66
N PRO A 398 -29.35 24.47 -22.61
CA PRO A 398 -29.06 23.99 -21.27
C PRO A 398 -30.27 23.34 -20.57
N ASN A 399 -31.49 23.51 -21.10
CA ASN A 399 -32.70 22.91 -20.54
C ASN A 399 -32.97 21.50 -21.07
N GLN A 400 -32.23 21.06 -22.10
CA GLN A 400 -32.36 19.70 -22.64
C GLN A 400 -31.32 18.76 -22.02
N LYS A 401 -31.80 17.67 -21.42
CA LYS A 401 -30.93 16.60 -20.94
C LYS A 401 -30.09 16.02 -22.08
N ALA A 402 -28.82 15.76 -21.79
CA ALA A 402 -27.87 15.16 -22.71
C ALA A 402 -28.25 13.71 -23.01
N ARG A 403 -28.24 13.36 -24.30
CA ARG A 403 -28.56 12.00 -24.75
C ARG A 403 -27.38 11.08 -24.48
N VAL A 404 -27.64 9.96 -23.82
CA VAL A 404 -26.64 8.91 -23.55
C VAL A 404 -26.94 7.68 -24.40
N GLU A 405 -25.97 7.22 -25.18
CA GLU A 405 -26.02 6.02 -26.01
C GLU A 405 -24.94 5.04 -25.57
N LEU A 406 -25.33 3.80 -25.23
CA LEU A 406 -24.40 2.70 -24.99
C LEU A 406 -23.78 2.27 -26.32
N VAL A 407 -22.46 2.17 -26.35
CA VAL A 407 -21.73 1.67 -27.51
C VAL A 407 -21.68 0.15 -27.37
N SER A 408 -22.63 -0.55 -27.99
CA SER A 408 -22.57 -2.00 -28.10
C SER A 408 -21.37 -2.39 -28.96
N GLN A 409 -20.54 -3.32 -28.46
CA GLN A 409 -19.48 -3.94 -29.24
C GLN A 409 -20.11 -4.88 -30.27
N THR A 410 -20.59 -4.34 -31.39
CA THR A 410 -20.95 -5.17 -32.54
C THR A 410 -19.68 -5.73 -33.14
N GLN A 411 -19.57 -7.05 -33.12
CA GLN A 411 -18.50 -7.83 -33.71
C GLN A 411 -18.22 -7.36 -35.15
N SER A 412 -16.95 -7.09 -35.40
CA SER A 412 -16.31 -7.16 -36.70
C SER A 412 -16.51 -8.56 -37.31
N GLN A 413 -17.60 -8.74 -38.06
CA GLN A 413 -17.72 -9.76 -39.10
C GLN A 413 -17.94 -9.07 -40.45
N SER A 414 -16.85 -8.58 -41.03
CA SER A 414 -16.73 -8.44 -42.48
C SER A 414 -15.28 -8.64 -42.85
N GLN A 415 -14.97 -9.82 -43.40
CA GLN A 415 -13.95 -10.12 -44.42
C GLN A 415 -13.45 -11.55 -44.26
N ASN A 416 -14.26 -12.50 -44.72
CA ASN A 416 -13.71 -13.66 -45.42
C ASN A 416 -14.74 -14.18 -46.43
N LYS A 417 -15.00 -13.35 -47.45
CA LYS A 417 -15.51 -13.82 -48.75
C LYS A 417 -14.41 -13.54 -49.76
N GLY A 418 -13.78 -14.61 -50.25
CA GLY A 418 -12.98 -14.58 -51.48
C GLY A 418 -11.66 -15.35 -51.41
N ARG A 419 -11.69 -16.66 -51.62
CA ARG A 419 -11.06 -17.29 -52.81
C ARG A 419 -11.16 -18.82 -52.73
N THR A 420 -12.14 -19.32 -53.48
CA THR A 420 -12.04 -20.58 -54.21
C THR A 420 -10.82 -20.55 -55.12
N ARG A 421 -10.00 -21.61 -55.06
CA ARG A 421 -9.42 -22.28 -56.22
C ARG A 421 -9.49 -23.77 -55.96
#